data_AF-A0A5N6F807-F1
#
_entry.id   AF-A0A5N6F807-F1
#
_cell.length_a   1.000
_cell.length_b   1.000
_cell.length_c   1.000
_cell.angle_alpha   90.00
_cell.angle_beta   90.00
_cell.angle_gamma   90.00
#
_symmetry.space_group_name_H-M   'P 1'
#
loop_
_entity.id
_entity.type
_entity.pdbx_description
1 polymer ?
#
loop_
_entity_poly.entity_id
_entity_poly.type
_entity_poly.pdbx_seq_one_letter_code
_entity_poly.pdbx_strand_id
1 'polypeptide(L)'
;MLYRPNTLWTWILLVSTFIEVVVLITLEAVVYTSIRNNVTPIAWDISAYRCIPTFFVLVTLWVVYQLLLAYNTLVHQSTTQLIGLGIYSAVLSVYNGIQYCQLRDIVEVLIANAAARPGSLQEMWPLLQGMMISIIVITASFTLWILFSAWKLHEEFAWVTLRTVDADKQMRRRYLYFQLLSSLLKFDGFFFLGFLLQLVIIPYSKSSPTFVAAVALMPISCCLLFITARVVRKEYRVGTIVISVFHLALMGFFIYMLTAFSLPPSYLNYLQAKRTLSFFGIINIVLALGTVTMIGLCFRNFGQGLRPHVSGGAKAGLLGETVGSESHSRVPHEAI
;
A
#
# COMPACT_ATOMS: atom_id res chain seq x y z
N MET A 1 -6.59 22.10 -2.87
CA MET A 1 -5.58 22.78 -2.04
C MET A 1 -4.49 21.78 -1.70
N LEU A 2 -3.24 22.05 -2.07
CA LEU A 2 -2.09 21.21 -1.72
C LEU A 2 -1.84 21.34 -0.21
N TYR A 3 -1.84 20.23 0.53
CA TYR A 3 -1.48 20.25 1.95
C TYR A 3 -0.03 20.71 2.13
N ARG A 4 0.17 21.73 2.97
CA ARG A 4 1.48 22.23 3.38
C ARG A 4 1.78 21.71 4.79
N PRO A 5 2.90 21.00 5.02
CA PRO A 5 3.27 20.54 6.35
C PRO A 5 3.47 21.73 7.30
N ASN A 6 2.96 21.61 8.53
CA ASN A 6 2.91 22.71 9.49
C ASN A 6 3.96 22.57 10.61
N THR A 7 4.43 21.36 10.90
CA THR A 7 5.42 21.09 11.95
C THR A 7 6.74 20.62 11.35
N LEU A 8 7.84 20.86 12.06
CA LEU A 8 9.17 20.44 11.64
C LEU A 8 9.24 18.92 11.39
N TRP A 9 8.60 18.11 12.24
CA TRP A 9 8.56 16.66 12.08
C TRP A 9 7.74 16.21 10.86
N THR A 10 6.64 16.90 10.55
CA THR A 10 5.88 16.63 9.31
C THR A 10 6.69 16.92 8.04
N TRP A 11 7.55 17.94 8.06
CA TRP A 11 8.50 18.21 6.99
C TRP A 11 9.60 17.14 6.91
N ILE A 12 10.18 16.77 8.04
CA ILE A 12 11.22 15.74 8.11
C ILE A 12 10.72 14.44 7.48
N LEU A 13 9.54 13.95 7.89
CA LEU A 13 8.99 12.70 7.36
C LEU A 13 8.76 12.77 5.84
N LEU A 14 8.18 13.87 5.34
CA LEU A 14 7.88 14.01 3.91
C LEU A 14 9.17 14.11 3.07
N VAL A 15 10.12 14.94 3.50
CA VAL A 15 11.39 15.14 2.80
C VAL A 15 12.24 13.87 2.86
N SER A 16 12.32 13.19 4.01
CA SER A 16 13.07 11.94 4.12
C SER A 16 12.49 10.86 3.21
N THR A 17 11.16 10.70 3.19
CA THR A 17 10.50 9.74 2.30
C THR A 17 10.72 10.10 0.84
N PHE A 18 10.70 11.39 0.49
CA PHE A 18 11.00 11.83 -0.87
C PHE A 18 12.44 11.50 -1.29
N ILE A 19 13.42 11.75 -0.41
CA ILE A 19 14.82 11.41 -0.65
C ILE A 19 15.00 9.91 -0.83
N GLU A 20 14.41 9.09 0.05
CA GLU A 20 14.42 7.64 -0.05
C GLU A 20 13.94 7.17 -1.43
N VAL A 21 12.79 7.68 -1.87
CA VAL A 21 12.18 7.32 -3.15
C VAL A 21 13.09 7.66 -4.33
N VAL A 22 13.66 8.86 -4.35
CA VAL A 22 14.58 9.28 -5.43
C VAL A 22 15.82 8.39 -5.47
N VAL A 23 16.41 8.09 -4.31
CA VAL A 23 17.60 7.23 -4.22
C VAL A 23 17.29 5.82 -4.68
N LEU A 24 16.20 5.22 -4.19
CA LEU A 24 15.80 3.86 -4.54
C LEU A 24 15.45 3.72 -6.03
N ILE A 25 14.67 4.65 -6.60
CA ILE A 25 14.36 4.63 -8.05
C ILE A 25 15.64 4.72 -8.88
N THR A 26 16.59 5.58 -8.48
CA THR A 26 17.86 5.74 -9.21
C THR A 26 18.67 4.44 -9.19
N LEU A 27 18.81 3.81 -8.02
CA LEU A 27 19.54 2.55 -7.88
C LEU A 27 18.86 1.41 -8.67
N GLU A 28 17.54 1.26 -8.55
CA GLU A 28 16.76 0.26 -9.29
C GLU A 28 16.91 0.45 -10.82
N ALA A 29 16.84 1.69 -11.30
CA ALA A 29 17.02 2.00 -12.72
C ALA A 29 18.43 1.66 -13.23
N VAL A 30 19.47 1.95 -12.45
CA VAL A 30 20.87 1.61 -12.79
C VAL A 30 21.05 0.09 -12.84
N VAL A 31 20.55 -0.65 -11.85
CA VAL A 31 20.64 -2.12 -11.83
C VAL A 31 19.90 -2.73 -13.03
N TYR A 32 18.66 -2.29 -13.28
CA TYR A 32 17.85 -2.80 -14.40
C TYR A 32 18.52 -2.55 -15.76
N THR A 33 18.99 -1.32 -16.00
CA THR A 33 19.65 -0.96 -17.26
C THR A 33 20.97 -1.72 -17.45
N SER A 34 21.74 -1.91 -16.38
CA SER A 34 22.97 -2.70 -16.40
C SER A 34 22.70 -4.15 -16.80
N ILE A 35 21.67 -4.79 -16.25
CA ILE A 35 21.28 -6.16 -16.65
C ILE A 35 20.81 -6.17 -18.11
N ARG A 36 19.92 -5.24 -18.48
CA ARG A 36 19.35 -5.15 -19.83
C ARG A 36 20.42 -4.97 -20.92
N ASN A 37 21.48 -4.22 -20.63
CA ASN A 37 22.55 -3.96 -21.59
C ASN A 37 23.53 -5.13 -21.75
N ASN A 38 23.55 -6.07 -20.79
CA ASN A 38 24.51 -7.18 -20.75
C ASN A 38 23.88 -8.55 -21.09
N VAL A 39 22.59 -8.60 -21.42
CA VAL A 39 21.93 -9.78 -21.97
C VAL A 39 21.95 -9.77 -23.50
N THR A 40 21.93 -10.97 -24.10
CA THR A 40 21.75 -11.16 -25.55
C THR A 40 20.26 -11.30 -25.89
N PRO A 41 19.84 -11.14 -27.16
CA PRO A 41 18.44 -11.32 -27.56
C PRO A 41 17.87 -12.71 -27.21
N ILE A 42 18.73 -13.73 -27.08
CA ILE A 42 18.37 -15.10 -26.65
C ILE A 42 17.67 -15.08 -25.28
N ALA A 43 18.02 -14.12 -24.41
CA ALA A 43 17.41 -13.99 -23.10
C ALA A 43 15.89 -13.74 -23.16
N TRP A 44 15.37 -13.17 -24.25
CA TRP A 44 13.95 -12.79 -24.36
C TRP A 44 13.02 -14.01 -24.41
N ASP A 45 13.51 -15.15 -24.89
CA ASP A 45 12.75 -16.40 -24.93
C ASP A 45 12.75 -17.11 -23.57
N ILE A 46 13.72 -16.81 -22.71
CA ILE A 46 13.86 -17.41 -21.37
C ILE A 46 12.80 -16.83 -20.44
N SER A 47 12.00 -17.72 -19.81
CA SER A 47 10.94 -17.32 -18.86
C SER A 47 11.48 -16.54 -17.66
N ALA A 48 12.69 -16.89 -17.19
CA ALA A 48 13.38 -16.21 -16.11
C ALA A 48 13.62 -14.71 -16.39
N TYR A 49 14.10 -14.37 -17.58
CA TYR A 49 14.35 -12.98 -17.97
C TYR A 49 13.06 -12.15 -18.00
N ARG A 50 11.96 -12.74 -18.49
CA ARG A 50 10.66 -12.06 -18.61
C ARG A 50 10.05 -11.64 -17.27
N CYS A 51 10.50 -12.25 -16.16
CA CYS A 51 10.09 -11.84 -14.82
C CYS A 51 10.82 -10.58 -14.33
N ILE A 52 12.04 -10.31 -14.82
CA ILE A 52 12.89 -9.21 -14.34
C ILE A 52 12.17 -7.86 -14.38
N PRO A 53 11.61 -7.39 -15.52
CA PRO A 53 10.98 -6.06 -15.57
C PRO A 53 9.86 -5.90 -14.53
N THR A 54 9.10 -6.97 -14.27
CA THR A 54 8.02 -6.98 -13.29
C THR A 54 8.54 -6.65 -11.89
N PHE A 55 9.68 -7.21 -11.48
CA PHE A 55 10.21 -6.98 -10.14
C PHE A 55 10.63 -5.52 -9.93
N PHE A 56 11.35 -4.93 -10.89
CA PHE A 56 11.81 -3.53 -10.84
C PHE A 56 10.65 -2.53 -10.94
N VAL A 57 9.66 -2.79 -11.81
CA VAL A 57 8.45 -1.96 -11.91
C VAL A 57 7.66 -2.00 -10.60
N LEU A 58 7.56 -3.15 -9.95
CA LEU A 58 6.87 -3.25 -8.66
C LEU A 58 7.56 -2.44 -7.57
N VAL A 59 8.89 -2.50 -7.43
CA VAL A 59 9.61 -1.66 -6.46
C VAL A 59 9.38 -0.18 -6.75
N THR A 60 9.49 0.21 -8.03
CA THR A 60 9.28 1.60 -8.45
C THR A 60 7.87 2.08 -8.08
N LEU A 61 6.83 1.28 -8.37
CA LEU A 61 5.46 1.59 -7.98
C LEU A 61 5.28 1.59 -6.45
N TRP A 62 5.97 0.71 -5.73
CA TRP A 62 5.93 0.63 -4.27
C TRP A 62 6.43 1.91 -3.62
N VAL A 63 7.62 2.37 -3.98
CA VAL A 63 8.22 3.57 -3.38
C VAL A 63 7.43 4.82 -3.73
N VAL A 64 6.90 4.91 -4.96
CA VAL A 64 5.98 6.00 -5.34
C VAL A 64 4.70 5.95 -4.49
N TYR A 65 4.13 4.76 -4.30
CA TYR A 65 2.95 4.61 -3.46
C TYR A 65 3.23 4.92 -1.98
N GLN A 66 4.42 4.58 -1.46
CA GLN A 66 4.88 4.94 -0.12
C GLN A 66 4.87 6.47 0.07
N LEU A 67 5.37 7.23 -0.91
CA LEU A 67 5.35 8.69 -0.87
C LEU A 67 3.91 9.25 -0.86
N LEU A 68 3.03 8.68 -1.69
CA LEU A 68 1.62 9.06 -1.72
C LEU A 68 0.92 8.75 -0.39
N LEU A 69 1.22 7.61 0.23
CA LEU A 69 0.72 7.24 1.55
C LEU A 69 1.25 8.17 2.63
N ALA A 70 2.54 8.53 2.60
CA ALA A 70 3.13 9.48 3.53
C ALA A 70 2.44 10.85 3.43
N TYR A 71 2.28 11.38 2.21
CA TYR A 71 1.55 12.62 1.97
C TYR A 71 0.11 12.54 2.49
N ASN A 72 -0.61 11.48 2.11
CA ASN A 72 -2.00 11.29 2.53
C ASN A 72 -2.13 11.15 4.07
N THR A 73 -1.16 10.51 4.73
CA THR A 73 -1.10 10.37 6.19
C THR A 73 -0.99 11.74 6.85
N LEU A 74 -0.14 12.61 6.30
CA LEU A 74 0.04 13.98 6.80
C LEU A 74 -1.21 14.83 6.60
N VAL A 75 -1.86 14.73 5.42
CA VAL A 75 -3.10 15.48 5.10
C VAL A 75 -4.22 15.15 6.08
N HIS A 76 -4.38 13.87 6.42
CA HIS A 76 -5.45 13.39 7.29
C HIS A 76 -5.05 13.35 8.77
N GLN A 77 -3.77 13.60 9.09
CA GLN A 77 -3.19 13.53 10.43
C GLN A 77 -3.60 12.24 11.18
N SER A 78 -3.61 11.12 10.46
CA SER A 78 -4.13 9.84 10.97
C SER A 78 -3.01 9.02 11.60
N THR A 79 -3.11 8.76 12.90
CA THR A 79 -2.16 7.89 13.64
C THR A 79 -2.12 6.48 13.08
N THR A 80 -3.25 5.92 12.67
CA THR A 80 -3.30 4.56 12.11
C THR A 80 -2.60 4.46 10.76
N GLN A 81 -2.71 5.48 9.91
CA GLN A 81 -1.97 5.51 8.64
C GLN A 81 -0.47 5.70 8.88
N LEU A 82 -0.09 6.49 9.89
CA LEU A 82 1.31 6.71 10.26
C LEU A 82 2.00 5.42 10.75
N ILE A 83 1.35 4.65 11.62
CA ILE A 83 1.87 3.34 12.04
C ILE A 83 1.93 2.38 10.85
N GLY A 84 0.87 2.37 10.03
CA GLY A 84 0.82 1.54 8.83
C GLY A 84 1.92 1.86 7.81
N LEU A 85 2.35 3.13 7.70
CA LEU A 85 3.46 3.54 6.83
C LEU A 85 4.79 2.88 7.26
N GLY A 86 5.06 2.80 8.57
CA GLY A 86 6.23 2.11 9.09
C GLY A 86 6.21 0.61 8.78
N ILE A 87 5.06 -0.04 8.94
CA ILE A 87 4.88 -1.45 8.56
C ILE A 87 5.07 -1.62 7.05
N TYR A 88 4.50 -0.74 6.23
CA TYR A 88 4.62 -0.77 4.77
C TYR A 88 6.08 -0.68 4.30
N SER A 89 6.87 0.19 4.93
CA SER A 89 8.32 0.32 4.69
C SER A 89 9.10 -0.93 5.14
N ALA A 90 8.75 -1.52 6.28
CA ALA A 90 9.37 -2.77 6.73
C ALA A 90 9.12 -3.93 5.76
N VAL A 91 7.90 -4.01 5.23
CA VAL A 91 7.53 -5.01 4.21
C VAL A 91 8.31 -4.78 2.91
N LEU A 92 8.54 -3.53 2.49
CA LEU A 92 9.39 -3.21 1.33
C LEU A 92 10.84 -3.71 1.54
N SER A 93 11.40 -3.51 2.74
CA SER A 93 12.75 -3.99 3.06
C SER A 93 12.88 -5.51 2.92
N VAL A 94 11.88 -6.25 3.41
CA VAL A 94 11.81 -7.72 3.22
C VAL A 94 11.68 -8.07 1.74
N TYR A 95 10.85 -7.36 0.98
CA TYR A 95 10.69 -7.58 -0.45
C TYR A 95 12.02 -7.37 -1.21
N ASN A 96 12.79 -6.33 -0.90
CA ASN A 96 14.09 -6.07 -1.55
C ASN A 96 15.08 -7.22 -1.31
N GLY A 97 15.03 -7.85 -0.12
CA GLY A 97 15.79 -9.09 0.15
C GLY A 97 15.33 -10.28 -0.70
N ILE A 98 14.02 -10.44 -0.88
CA ILE A 98 13.44 -11.47 -1.75
C ILE A 98 13.83 -11.24 -3.22
N GLN A 99 13.72 -10.00 -3.71
CA GLN A 99 14.10 -9.60 -5.06
C GLN A 99 15.57 -9.87 -5.33
N TYR A 100 16.46 -9.54 -4.38
CA TYR A 100 17.89 -9.86 -4.49
C TYR A 100 18.12 -11.36 -4.74
N CYS A 101 17.48 -12.21 -3.94
CA CYS A 101 17.64 -13.65 -4.08
C CYS A 101 17.11 -14.16 -5.43
N GLN A 102 15.93 -13.70 -5.86
CA GLN A 102 15.38 -14.07 -7.17
C GLN A 102 16.26 -13.59 -8.32
N LEU A 103 16.81 -12.38 -8.21
CA LEU A 103 17.66 -11.81 -9.26
C LEU A 103 18.94 -12.62 -9.42
N ARG A 104 19.55 -13.06 -8.31
CA ARG A 104 20.70 -13.98 -8.34
C ARG A 104 20.35 -15.29 -9.05
N ASP A 105 19.26 -15.93 -8.64
CA ASP A 105 18.82 -17.21 -9.21
C ASP A 105 18.54 -17.06 -10.74
N ILE A 106 17.99 -15.92 -11.18
CA ILE A 106 17.77 -15.63 -12.61
C ILE A 106 19.08 -15.39 -13.36
N VAL A 107 20.03 -14.68 -12.76
CA VAL A 107 21.34 -14.42 -13.37
C VAL A 107 22.11 -15.72 -13.59
N GLU A 108 22.06 -16.65 -12.64
CA GLU A 108 22.65 -18.00 -12.80
C GLU A 108 22.01 -18.74 -13.98
N VAL A 109 20.68 -18.69 -14.13
CA VAL A 109 19.98 -19.29 -15.28
C VAL A 109 20.39 -18.63 -16.59
N LEU A 110 20.55 -17.30 -16.64
CA LEU A 110 20.96 -16.59 -17.85
C LEU A 110 22.38 -16.96 -18.29
N ILE A 111 23.31 -17.12 -17.34
CA ILE A 111 24.68 -17.56 -17.61
C ILE A 111 24.67 -19.01 -18.13
N ALA A 112 23.92 -19.90 -17.49
CA ALA A 112 23.81 -21.31 -17.88
C ALA A 112 23.24 -21.52 -19.30
N ASN A 113 22.40 -20.60 -19.77
CA ASN A 113 21.80 -20.64 -21.11
C ASN A 113 22.58 -19.85 -22.18
N ALA A 114 23.81 -19.40 -21.89
CA ALA A 114 24.62 -18.54 -22.77
C ALA A 114 23.86 -17.28 -23.25
N ALA A 115 22.92 -16.80 -22.44
CA ALA A 115 22.09 -15.63 -22.72
C ALA A 115 22.68 -14.32 -22.18
N ALA A 116 23.85 -14.41 -21.54
CA ALA A 116 24.68 -13.29 -21.13
C ALA A 116 25.78 -13.05 -22.17
N ARG A 117 26.17 -11.80 -22.40
CA ARG A 117 27.35 -11.53 -23.26
C ARG A 117 28.61 -12.11 -22.58
N PRO A 118 29.54 -12.73 -23.32
CA PRO A 118 30.75 -13.35 -22.76
C PRO A 118 31.52 -12.36 -21.87
N GLY A 119 31.93 -12.80 -20.67
CA GLY A 119 32.67 -11.99 -19.68
C GLY A 119 31.84 -10.95 -18.93
N SER A 120 30.80 -10.38 -19.55
CA SER A 120 30.13 -9.18 -19.02
C SER A 120 29.37 -9.37 -17.69
N LEU A 121 28.39 -10.28 -17.64
CA LEU A 121 27.45 -10.37 -16.53
C LEU A 121 28.12 -10.98 -15.28
N GLN A 122 29.09 -11.87 -15.49
CA GLN A 122 29.82 -12.54 -14.43
C GLN A 122 30.85 -11.62 -13.77
N GLU A 123 31.53 -10.77 -14.55
CA GLU A 123 32.44 -9.74 -14.03
C GLU A 123 31.69 -8.57 -13.37
N MET A 124 30.49 -8.25 -13.86
CA MET A 124 29.65 -7.17 -13.32
C MET A 124 28.83 -7.59 -12.09
N TRP A 125 28.63 -8.89 -11.87
CA TRP A 125 27.81 -9.40 -10.78
C TRP A 125 28.22 -8.87 -9.38
N PRO A 126 29.51 -8.79 -9.00
CA PRO A 126 29.92 -8.22 -7.71
C PRO A 126 29.44 -6.77 -7.51
N LEU A 127 29.46 -5.95 -8.57
CA LEU A 127 28.99 -4.57 -8.53
C LEU A 127 27.46 -4.52 -8.37
N LEU A 128 26.71 -5.32 -9.15
CA LEU A 128 25.26 -5.42 -9.03
C LEU A 128 24.84 -5.93 -7.66
N GLN A 129 25.53 -6.94 -7.14
CA GLN A 129 25.31 -7.48 -5.81
C GLN A 129 25.51 -6.39 -4.74
N GLY A 130 26.57 -5.59 -4.84
CA GLY A 130 26.80 -4.45 -3.95
C GLY A 130 25.67 -3.41 -4.01
N MET A 131 25.17 -3.09 -5.21
CA MET A 131 24.04 -2.16 -5.38
C MET A 131 22.74 -2.71 -4.78
N MET A 132 22.42 -3.98 -5.01
CA MET A 132 21.23 -4.62 -4.44
C MET A 132 21.28 -4.71 -2.91
N ILE A 133 22.44 -5.03 -2.34
CA ILE A 133 22.64 -5.00 -0.88
C ILE A 133 22.46 -3.58 -0.35
N SER A 134 22.97 -2.58 -1.09
CA SER A 134 22.78 -1.17 -0.73
C SER A 134 21.29 -0.78 -0.70
N ILE A 135 20.49 -1.22 -1.68
CA ILE A 135 19.03 -1.01 -1.71
C ILE A 135 18.37 -1.57 -0.43
N ILE A 136 18.73 -2.78 -0.01
CA ILE A 136 18.19 -3.41 1.22
C ILE A 136 18.57 -2.59 2.46
N VAL A 137 19.84 -2.22 2.61
CA VAL A 137 20.36 -1.47 3.77
C VAL A 137 19.76 -0.07 3.84
N ILE A 138 19.64 0.63 2.70
CA ILE A 138 19.01 1.94 2.60
C ILE A 138 17.55 1.83 3.04
N THR A 139 16.79 0.90 2.47
CA THR A 139 15.37 0.71 2.82
C THR A 139 15.19 0.36 4.30
N ALA A 140 16.06 -0.49 4.86
CA ALA A 140 16.02 -0.83 6.29
C ALA A 140 16.32 0.38 7.19
N SER A 141 17.32 1.20 6.84
CA SER A 141 17.66 2.39 7.62
C SER A 141 16.57 3.46 7.54
N PHE A 142 15.97 3.69 6.37
CA PHE A 142 14.81 4.56 6.22
C PHE A 142 13.57 4.03 6.93
N THR A 143 13.37 2.71 6.99
CA THR A 143 12.29 2.12 7.79
C THR A 143 12.43 2.49 9.26
N LEU A 144 13.63 2.36 9.84
CA LEU A 144 13.89 2.78 11.22
C LEU A 144 13.69 4.29 11.41
N TRP A 145 14.09 5.09 10.42
CA TRP A 145 13.88 6.53 10.44
C TRP A 145 12.40 6.93 10.38
N ILE A 146 11.61 6.26 9.55
CA ILE A 146 10.15 6.44 9.46
C ILE A 146 9.50 6.05 10.79
N LEU A 147 9.90 4.94 11.41
CA LEU A 147 9.38 4.51 12.71
C LEU A 147 9.73 5.51 13.82
N PHE A 148 10.95 6.03 13.84
CA PHE A 148 11.37 7.06 14.78
C PHE A 148 10.57 8.36 14.60
N SER A 149 10.41 8.80 13.35
CA SER A 149 9.59 9.96 13.00
C SER A 149 8.12 9.72 13.39
N ALA A 150 7.60 8.53 13.13
CA ALA A 150 6.24 8.13 13.49
C ALA A 150 6.02 8.19 15.00
N TRP A 151 6.99 7.77 15.80
CA TRP A 151 6.91 7.89 17.26
C TRP A 151 6.79 9.35 17.71
N LYS A 152 7.56 10.28 17.13
CA LYS A 152 7.47 11.71 17.43
C LYS A 152 6.13 12.33 16.98
N LEU A 153 5.66 12.00 15.77
CA LEU A 153 4.39 12.52 15.25
C LEU A 153 3.16 11.87 15.92
N HIS A 154 3.31 10.69 16.53
CA HIS A 154 2.20 9.98 17.14
C HIS A 154 1.51 10.81 18.23
N GLU A 155 2.26 11.53 19.06
CA GLU A 155 1.71 12.41 20.09
C GLU A 155 0.90 13.57 19.47
N GLU A 156 1.45 14.23 18.44
CA GLU A 156 0.78 15.32 17.73
C GLU A 156 -0.55 14.85 17.10
N PHE A 157 -0.55 13.71 16.42
CA PHE A 157 -1.73 13.18 15.73
C PHE A 157 -2.77 12.59 16.69
N ALA A 158 -2.32 11.99 17.79
CA ALA A 158 -3.21 11.51 18.86
C ALA A 158 -3.96 12.68 19.50
N TRP A 159 -3.29 13.82 19.69
CA TRP A 159 -3.89 15.04 20.20
C TRP A 159 -4.94 15.63 19.25
N VAL A 160 -4.67 15.67 17.94
CA VAL A 160 -5.65 16.10 16.93
C VAL A 160 -6.90 15.19 16.93
N THR A 161 -6.68 13.87 17.01
CA THR A 161 -7.78 12.90 17.07
C THR A 161 -8.65 13.11 18.31
N LEU A 162 -8.03 13.41 19.46
CA LEU A 162 -8.73 13.69 20.71
C LEU A 162 -9.60 14.95 20.63
N ARG A 163 -9.18 15.98 19.88
CA ARG A 163 -9.99 17.19 19.69
C ARG A 163 -11.14 17.01 18.71
N THR A 164 -11.01 16.06 17.78
CA THR A 164 -12.01 15.84 16.71
C THR A 164 -13.19 15.00 17.19
N VAL A 165 -12.94 14.12 18.16
CA VAL A 165 -13.96 13.28 18.78
C VAL A 165 -13.93 13.61 20.27
N ASP A 166 -14.99 14.25 20.77
CA ASP A 166 -15.16 14.60 22.19
C ASP A 166 -14.84 13.40 23.11
N ALA A 167 -14.62 13.67 24.40
CA ALA A 167 -14.11 12.71 25.40
C ALA A 167 -14.94 11.41 25.62
N ASP A 168 -15.99 11.16 24.84
CA ASP A 168 -16.66 9.87 24.79
C ASP A 168 -15.75 8.78 24.23
N LYS A 169 -15.30 7.90 25.14
CA LYS A 169 -14.47 6.73 24.85
C LYS A 169 -15.12 5.79 23.82
N GLN A 170 -16.45 5.67 23.80
CA GLN A 170 -17.14 4.79 22.86
C GLN A 170 -17.10 5.34 21.43
N MET A 171 -17.42 6.64 21.24
CA MET A 171 -17.34 7.28 19.94
C MET A 171 -15.91 7.25 19.38
N ARG A 172 -14.90 7.50 20.22
CA ARG A 172 -13.49 7.42 19.82
C ARG A 172 -13.11 6.03 19.30
N ARG A 173 -13.57 4.97 19.96
CA ARG A 173 -13.33 3.58 19.52
C ARG A 173 -13.96 3.30 18.15
N ARG A 174 -15.20 3.75 17.92
CA ARG A 174 -15.89 3.60 16.63
C ARG A 174 -15.16 4.34 15.50
N TYR A 175 -14.70 5.55 15.79
CA TYR A 175 -13.90 6.34 14.86
C TYR A 175 -12.56 5.69 14.51
N LEU A 176 -11.87 5.11 15.51
CA LEU A 176 -10.64 4.34 15.28
C LEU A 176 -10.89 3.12 14.38
N TYR A 177 -12.01 2.40 14.56
CA TYR A 177 -12.34 1.28 13.66
C TYR A 177 -12.52 1.72 12.22
N PHE A 178 -13.21 2.84 12.00
CA PHE A 178 -13.36 3.40 10.66
C PHE A 178 -12.01 3.86 10.07
N GLN A 179 -11.17 4.54 10.86
CA GLN A 179 -9.85 4.96 10.41
C GLN A 179 -8.96 3.77 10.04
N LEU A 180 -8.97 2.70 10.83
CA LEU A 180 -8.20 1.50 10.56
C LEU A 180 -8.72 0.78 9.31
N LEU A 181 -10.04 0.66 9.12
CA LEU A 181 -10.59 0.14 7.87
C LEU A 181 -10.16 0.98 6.66
N SER A 182 -10.27 2.30 6.74
CA SER A 182 -9.86 3.22 5.66
C SER A 182 -8.35 3.13 5.37
N SER A 183 -7.54 2.86 6.39
CA SER A 183 -6.10 2.63 6.28
C SER A 183 -5.80 1.30 5.58
N LEU A 184 -6.41 0.20 6.04
CA LEU A 184 -6.27 -1.13 5.44
C LEU A 184 -6.63 -1.10 3.96
N LEU A 185 -7.78 -0.54 3.58
CA LEU A 185 -8.20 -0.46 2.17
C LEU A 185 -7.19 0.24 1.24
N LYS A 186 -6.40 1.20 1.77
CA LYS A 186 -5.32 1.84 1.00
C LYS A 186 -4.15 0.88 0.82
N PHE A 187 -3.68 0.26 1.90
CA PHE A 187 -2.60 -0.72 1.82
C PHE A 187 -2.98 -1.92 0.92
N ASP A 188 -4.18 -2.47 1.09
CA ASP A 188 -4.75 -3.54 0.26
C ASP A 188 -4.67 -3.20 -1.23
N GLY A 189 -4.99 -1.95 -1.60
CA GLY A 189 -4.97 -1.50 -2.99
C GLY A 189 -3.64 -1.74 -3.69
N PHE A 190 -2.52 -1.47 -3.02
CA PHE A 190 -1.21 -1.71 -3.60
C PHE A 190 -0.87 -3.19 -3.72
N PHE A 191 -1.07 -3.98 -2.66
CA PHE A 191 -0.70 -5.40 -2.67
C PHE A 191 -1.61 -6.22 -3.58
N PHE A 192 -2.90 -5.89 -3.71
CA PHE A 192 -3.80 -6.50 -4.68
C PHE A 192 -3.36 -6.18 -6.11
N LEU A 193 -3.12 -4.91 -6.42
CA LEU A 193 -2.68 -4.51 -7.75
C LEU A 193 -1.33 -5.10 -8.13
N GLY A 194 -0.38 -5.13 -7.19
CA GLY A 194 0.94 -5.74 -7.40
C GLY A 194 0.86 -7.23 -7.72
N PHE A 195 0.05 -7.98 -6.95
CA PHE A 195 -0.17 -9.41 -7.19
C PHE A 195 -0.83 -9.68 -8.56
N LEU A 196 -1.87 -8.90 -8.90
CA LEU A 196 -2.56 -9.05 -10.19
C LEU A 196 -1.66 -8.64 -11.37
N LEU A 197 -0.87 -7.57 -11.23
CA LEU A 197 0.10 -7.14 -12.23
C LEU A 197 1.13 -8.25 -12.50
N GLN A 198 1.66 -8.88 -11.46
CA GLN A 198 2.55 -10.05 -11.62
C GLN A 198 1.86 -11.18 -12.39
N LEU A 199 0.64 -11.54 -12.03
CA LEU A 199 -0.14 -12.58 -12.71
C LEU A 199 -0.45 -12.27 -14.17
N VAL A 200 -0.54 -10.99 -14.55
CA VAL A 200 -0.77 -10.57 -15.93
C VAL A 200 0.51 -10.65 -16.77
N ILE A 201 1.67 -10.31 -16.19
CA ILE A 201 2.92 -10.18 -16.95
C ILE A 201 3.69 -11.50 -17.06
N ILE A 202 3.70 -12.32 -16.01
CA ILE A 202 4.55 -13.53 -15.94
C ILE A 202 4.17 -14.63 -16.94
N PRO A 203 2.87 -14.96 -17.16
CA PRO A 203 2.51 -16.09 -18.02
C PRO A 203 2.90 -15.89 -19.48
N TYR A 204 3.40 -16.95 -20.13
CA TYR A 204 3.64 -16.97 -21.58
C TYR A 204 2.31 -16.91 -22.36
N SER A 205 1.28 -17.62 -21.88
CA SER A 205 -0.02 -17.72 -22.57
C SER A 205 -1.03 -16.69 -22.05
N LYS A 206 -1.31 -15.69 -22.88
CA LYS A 206 -2.32 -14.64 -22.66
C LYS A 206 -3.76 -15.13 -22.79
N SER A 207 -3.99 -16.40 -23.12
CA SER A 207 -5.33 -17.01 -23.16
C SER A 207 -5.61 -17.91 -21.96
N SER A 208 -4.68 -18.03 -21.01
CA SER A 208 -4.90 -18.83 -19.80
C SER A 208 -6.07 -18.25 -18.96
N PRO A 209 -6.94 -19.10 -18.39
CA PRO A 209 -8.01 -18.63 -17.52
C PRO A 209 -7.52 -17.75 -16.37
N THR A 210 -6.31 -18.01 -15.86
CA THR A 210 -5.64 -17.22 -14.83
C THR A 210 -5.32 -15.80 -15.29
N PHE A 211 -4.86 -15.63 -16.53
CA PHE A 211 -4.59 -14.33 -17.11
C PHE A 211 -5.88 -13.53 -17.28
N VAL A 212 -6.92 -14.14 -17.88
CA VAL A 212 -8.22 -13.49 -18.10
C VAL A 212 -8.85 -13.08 -16.76
N ALA A 213 -8.80 -13.97 -15.76
CA ALA A 213 -9.26 -13.67 -14.42
C ALA A 213 -8.48 -12.50 -13.79
N ALA A 214 -7.15 -12.49 -13.88
CA ALA A 214 -6.34 -11.41 -13.31
C ALA A 214 -6.61 -10.04 -13.96
N VAL A 215 -6.72 -10.00 -15.29
CA VAL A 215 -7.06 -8.78 -16.04
C VAL A 215 -8.45 -8.27 -15.66
N ALA A 216 -9.44 -9.16 -15.53
CA ALA A 216 -10.79 -8.78 -15.12
C ALA A 216 -10.86 -8.33 -13.65
N LEU A 217 -10.13 -9.00 -12.75
CA LEU A 217 -10.12 -8.68 -11.32
C LEU A 217 -9.43 -7.34 -11.01
N MET A 218 -8.48 -6.90 -11.84
CA MET A 218 -7.74 -5.67 -11.59
C MET A 218 -8.66 -4.44 -11.45
N PRO A 219 -9.53 -4.08 -12.43
CA PRO A 219 -10.48 -2.97 -12.26
C PRO A 219 -11.56 -3.28 -11.21
N ILE A 220 -12.04 -4.52 -11.13
CA ILE A 220 -13.10 -4.92 -10.19
C ILE A 220 -12.64 -4.69 -8.74
N SER A 221 -11.41 -5.11 -8.42
CA SER A 221 -10.82 -4.94 -7.09
C SER A 221 -10.63 -3.47 -6.72
N CYS A 222 -10.17 -2.62 -7.66
CA CYS A 222 -10.09 -1.17 -7.45
C CYS A 222 -11.47 -0.58 -7.11
N CYS A 223 -12.49 -0.89 -7.92
CA CYS A 223 -13.86 -0.44 -7.67
C CYS A 223 -14.37 -0.94 -6.31
N LEU A 224 -14.10 -2.20 -5.97
CA LEU A 224 -14.51 -2.82 -4.71
C LEU A 224 -13.97 -2.04 -3.50
N LEU A 225 -12.69 -1.65 -3.49
CA LEU A 225 -12.09 -0.88 -2.39
C LEU A 225 -12.77 0.48 -2.20
N PHE A 226 -13.02 1.22 -3.30
CA PHE A 226 -13.72 2.51 -3.24
C PHE A 226 -15.17 2.38 -2.80
N ILE A 227 -15.89 1.37 -3.29
CA ILE A 227 -17.28 1.10 -2.93
C ILE A 227 -17.36 0.75 -1.45
N THR A 228 -16.46 -0.09 -0.91
CA THR A 228 -16.39 -0.41 0.51
C THR A 228 -16.27 0.84 1.37
N ALA A 229 -15.30 1.71 1.06
CA ALA A 229 -15.11 2.95 1.82
C ALA A 229 -16.38 3.84 1.81
N ARG A 230 -17.10 3.91 0.68
CA ARG A 230 -18.33 4.70 0.56
C ARG A 230 -19.52 4.08 1.28
N VAL A 231 -19.72 2.77 1.12
CA VAL A 231 -20.85 2.03 1.73
C VAL A 231 -20.74 2.06 3.25
N VAL A 232 -19.55 1.82 3.80
CA VAL A 232 -19.33 1.87 5.24
C VAL A 232 -19.46 3.29 5.77
N ARG A 233 -18.97 4.31 5.04
CA ARG A 233 -19.16 5.73 5.42
C ARG A 233 -20.64 6.13 5.47
N LYS A 234 -21.47 5.58 4.58
CA LYS A 234 -22.93 5.83 4.54
C LYS A 234 -23.72 4.95 5.51
N GLU A 235 -23.07 4.02 6.22
CA GLU A 235 -23.71 3.03 7.09
C GLU A 235 -24.80 2.19 6.38
N TYR A 236 -24.64 1.94 5.07
CA TYR A 236 -25.63 1.20 4.29
C TYR A 236 -25.54 -0.31 4.54
N ARG A 237 -26.41 -0.82 5.43
CA ARG A 237 -26.37 -2.20 5.96
C ARG A 237 -26.31 -3.28 4.89
N VAL A 238 -27.26 -3.30 3.95
CA VAL A 238 -27.32 -4.33 2.90
C VAL A 238 -26.07 -4.29 2.03
N GLY A 239 -25.63 -3.08 1.64
CA GLY A 239 -24.39 -2.92 0.90
C GLY A 239 -23.18 -3.44 1.66
N THR A 240 -23.08 -3.21 2.97
CA THR A 240 -21.96 -3.69 3.80
C THR A 240 -21.90 -5.22 3.87
N ILE A 241 -23.05 -5.90 3.89
CA ILE A 241 -23.09 -7.37 3.82
C ILE A 241 -22.60 -7.84 2.45
N VAL A 242 -23.13 -7.26 1.36
CA VAL A 242 -22.77 -7.62 -0.02
C VAL A 242 -21.28 -7.43 -0.28
N ILE A 243 -20.72 -6.25 0.05
CA ILE A 243 -19.29 -5.97 -0.14
C ILE A 243 -18.39 -6.84 0.76
N SER A 244 -18.85 -7.24 1.95
CA SER A 244 -18.12 -8.18 2.81
C SER A 244 -18.02 -9.57 2.16
N VAL A 245 -19.08 -10.05 1.50
CA VAL A 245 -19.05 -11.31 0.74
C VAL A 245 -18.05 -11.23 -0.41
N PHE A 246 -17.99 -10.10 -1.12
CA PHE A 246 -16.98 -9.90 -2.17
C PHE A 246 -15.54 -9.89 -1.64
N HIS A 247 -15.27 -9.33 -0.45
CA HIS A 247 -13.94 -9.41 0.17
C HIS A 247 -13.57 -10.83 0.56
N LEU A 248 -14.53 -11.62 1.07
CA LEU A 248 -14.33 -13.04 1.37
C LEU A 248 -14.07 -13.86 0.09
N ALA A 249 -14.79 -13.57 -1.00
CA ALA A 249 -14.54 -14.20 -2.30
C ALA A 249 -13.13 -13.88 -2.83
N LEU A 250 -12.69 -12.61 -2.70
CA LEU A 250 -11.35 -12.19 -3.10
C LEU A 250 -10.26 -12.86 -2.25
N MET A 251 -10.48 -13.01 -0.93
CA MET A 251 -9.60 -13.79 -0.07
C MET A 251 -9.50 -15.25 -0.52
N GLY A 252 -10.64 -15.87 -0.88
CA GLY A 252 -10.67 -17.22 -1.45
C GLY A 252 -9.87 -17.34 -2.74
N PHE A 253 -9.93 -16.32 -3.61
CA PHE A 253 -9.12 -16.26 -4.82
C PHE A 253 -7.61 -16.23 -4.52
N PHE A 254 -7.14 -15.45 -3.54
CA PHE A 254 -5.72 -15.45 -3.18
C PHE A 254 -5.25 -16.79 -2.61
N ILE A 255 -6.08 -17.44 -1.77
CA ILE A 255 -5.79 -18.78 -1.24
C ILE A 255 -5.68 -19.80 -2.37
N TYR A 256 -6.64 -19.77 -3.31
CA TYR A 256 -6.62 -20.64 -4.49
C TYR A 256 -5.36 -20.41 -5.34
N MET A 257 -4.95 -19.16 -5.57
CA MET A 257 -3.75 -18.90 -6.37
C MET A 257 -2.48 -19.38 -5.68
N LEU A 258 -2.35 -19.25 -4.35
CA LEU A 258 -1.21 -19.78 -3.62
C LEU A 258 -1.06 -21.30 -3.76
N THR A 259 -2.18 -22.04 -3.76
CA THR A 259 -2.15 -23.49 -3.97
C THR A 259 -1.90 -23.84 -5.44
N ALA A 260 -2.48 -23.09 -6.37
CA ALA A 260 -2.31 -23.29 -7.81
C ALA A 260 -0.86 -23.19 -8.27
N PHE A 261 -0.05 -22.29 -7.67
CA PHE A 261 1.39 -22.19 -7.98
C PHE A 261 2.21 -23.43 -7.61
N SER A 262 1.68 -24.31 -6.76
CA SER A 262 2.35 -25.55 -6.37
C SER A 262 1.87 -26.77 -7.15
N LEU A 263 0.89 -26.62 -8.05
CA LEU A 263 0.36 -27.71 -8.86
C LEU A 263 1.16 -27.89 -10.17
N PRO A 264 1.35 -29.14 -10.64
CA PRO A 264 2.17 -29.46 -11.83
C PRO A 264 1.88 -28.66 -13.11
N PRO A 265 0.63 -28.37 -13.52
CA PRO A 265 0.37 -27.71 -14.80
C PRO A 265 0.81 -26.23 -14.83
N SER A 266 0.98 -25.60 -13.67
CA SER A 266 1.35 -24.18 -13.57
C SER A 266 2.75 -23.95 -13.00
N TYR A 267 3.33 -24.95 -12.33
CA TYR A 267 4.57 -24.83 -11.57
C TYR A 267 5.74 -24.26 -12.38
N LEU A 268 6.00 -24.77 -13.58
CA LEU A 268 7.14 -24.34 -14.41
C LEU A 268 7.02 -22.90 -14.91
N ASN A 269 5.80 -22.42 -15.14
CA ASN A 269 5.57 -21.06 -15.65
C ASN A 269 5.80 -19.99 -14.57
N TYR A 270 5.59 -20.34 -13.30
CA TYR A 270 5.72 -19.41 -12.18
C TYR A 270 6.97 -19.65 -11.34
N LEU A 271 7.83 -20.62 -11.69
CA LEU A 271 8.95 -21.06 -10.86
C LEU A 271 9.83 -19.90 -10.40
N GLN A 272 10.24 -19.03 -11.33
CA GLN A 272 11.14 -17.91 -11.03
C GLN A 272 10.45 -16.81 -10.21
N ALA A 273 9.16 -16.61 -10.42
CA ALA A 273 8.37 -15.59 -9.72
C ALA A 273 7.64 -16.11 -8.47
N LYS A 274 7.73 -17.42 -8.16
CA LYS A 274 6.97 -18.06 -7.08
C LYS A 274 7.21 -17.37 -5.74
N ARG A 275 8.45 -16.99 -5.43
CA ARG A 275 8.80 -16.38 -4.15
C ARG A 275 8.10 -15.04 -3.95
N THR A 276 8.09 -14.18 -4.97
CA THR A 276 7.41 -12.87 -4.93
C THR A 276 5.90 -12.99 -5.03
N LEU A 277 5.37 -13.87 -5.88
CA LEU A 277 3.94 -14.17 -5.93
C LEU A 277 3.41 -14.69 -4.60
N SER A 278 4.13 -15.63 -3.96
CA SER A 278 3.75 -16.14 -2.65
C SER A 278 3.82 -15.07 -1.56
N PHE A 279 4.85 -14.22 -1.59
CA PHE A 279 4.98 -13.10 -0.65
C PHE A 279 3.79 -12.13 -0.74
N PHE A 280 3.46 -11.64 -1.94
CA PHE A 280 2.29 -10.79 -2.14
C PHE A 280 0.99 -11.52 -1.78
N GLY A 281 0.84 -12.79 -2.15
CA GLY A 281 -0.35 -13.59 -1.82
C GLY A 281 -0.59 -13.75 -0.32
N ILE A 282 0.47 -14.03 0.46
CA ILE A 282 0.37 -14.15 1.92
C ILE A 282 -0.02 -12.82 2.56
N ILE A 283 0.62 -11.71 2.15
CA ILE A 283 0.28 -10.38 2.65
C ILE A 283 -1.17 -10.03 2.32
N ASN A 284 -1.61 -10.31 1.10
CA ASN A 284 -2.99 -10.07 0.67
C ASN A 284 -4.01 -10.85 1.50
N ILE A 285 -3.73 -12.08 1.90
CA ILE A 285 -4.60 -12.86 2.78
C ILE A 285 -4.67 -12.24 4.18
N VAL A 286 -3.53 -11.87 4.75
CA VAL A 286 -3.45 -11.23 6.08
C VAL A 286 -4.22 -9.91 6.09
N LEU A 287 -3.99 -9.08 5.07
CA LEU A 287 -4.67 -7.81 4.88
C LEU A 287 -6.18 -7.99 4.65
N ALA A 288 -6.59 -8.91 3.78
CA ALA A 288 -8.00 -9.20 3.53
C ALA A 288 -8.73 -9.68 4.80
N LEU A 289 -8.10 -10.52 5.62
CA LEU A 289 -8.64 -10.96 6.91
C LEU A 289 -8.84 -9.77 7.86
N GLY A 290 -7.86 -8.86 7.92
CA GLY A 290 -7.97 -7.60 8.64
C GLY A 290 -9.14 -6.76 8.13
N THR A 291 -9.26 -6.59 6.81
CA THR A 291 -10.32 -5.79 6.18
C THR A 291 -11.71 -6.36 6.49
N VAL A 292 -11.94 -7.66 6.34
CA VAL A 292 -13.22 -8.31 6.69
C VAL A 292 -13.54 -8.15 8.18
N THR A 293 -12.55 -8.34 9.06
CA THR A 293 -12.73 -8.16 10.51
C THR A 293 -13.17 -6.74 10.83
N MET A 294 -12.52 -5.74 10.22
CA MET A 294 -12.83 -4.33 10.44
C MET A 294 -14.17 -3.91 9.84
N ILE A 295 -14.57 -4.47 8.69
CA ILE A 295 -15.92 -4.31 8.13
C ILE A 295 -16.96 -4.82 9.15
N GLY A 296 -16.76 -6.01 9.72
CA GLY A 296 -17.65 -6.58 10.74
C GLY A 296 -17.74 -5.73 12.01
N LEU A 297 -16.61 -5.22 12.51
CA LEU A 297 -16.58 -4.30 13.65
C LEU A 297 -17.28 -2.97 13.35
N CYS A 298 -17.11 -2.41 12.15
CA CYS A 298 -17.84 -1.20 11.74
C CYS A 298 -19.34 -1.47 11.66
N PHE A 299 -19.75 -2.59 11.04
CA PHE A 299 -21.15 -2.97 10.85
C PHE A 299 -21.90 -3.10 12.19
N ARG A 300 -21.29 -3.72 13.20
CA ARG A 300 -21.87 -3.84 14.55
C ARG A 300 -22.12 -2.50 15.25
N ASN A 301 -21.44 -1.44 14.81
CA ASN A 301 -21.50 -0.11 15.41
C ASN A 301 -22.30 0.90 14.56
N PHE A 302 -23.02 0.46 13.52
CA PHE A 302 -23.87 1.34 12.69
C PHE A 302 -25.05 1.93 13.48
N GLY A 303 -25.44 3.16 13.13
CA GLY A 303 -26.55 3.88 13.76
C GLY A 303 -26.21 4.53 15.10
N GLN A 304 -24.95 4.50 15.53
CA GLN A 304 -24.51 4.99 16.84
C GLN A 304 -23.80 6.37 16.77
N GLY A 305 -24.19 7.22 15.80
CA GLY A 305 -23.73 8.62 15.71
C GLY A 305 -22.35 8.84 15.08
N LEU A 306 -21.77 7.85 14.41
CA LEU A 306 -20.44 7.96 13.78
C LEU A 306 -20.47 8.78 12.48
N ARG A 307 -21.59 8.73 11.75
CA ARG A 307 -21.76 9.37 10.45
C ARG A 307 -21.36 10.86 10.41
N PRO A 308 -21.75 11.76 11.33
CA PRO A 308 -21.38 13.19 11.27
C PRO A 308 -19.87 13.44 11.37
N HIS A 309 -19.15 12.65 12.16
CA HIS A 309 -17.70 12.77 12.36
C HIS A 309 -16.90 12.28 11.14
N VAL A 310 -17.45 11.32 10.38
CA VAL A 310 -16.79 10.71 9.22
C VAL A 310 -17.15 11.39 7.89
N SER A 311 -18.36 11.93 7.78
CA SER A 311 -18.84 12.59 6.56
C SER A 311 -18.50 14.08 6.45
N GLY A 312 -17.70 14.61 7.38
CA GLY A 312 -17.30 16.02 7.42
C GLY A 312 -18.35 16.95 8.02
N GLY A 313 -19.47 16.40 8.51
CA GLY A 313 -20.57 17.15 9.13
C GLY A 313 -20.20 17.88 10.42
N ALA A 314 -19.12 17.49 11.10
CA ALA A 314 -18.62 18.24 12.26
C ALA A 314 -18.21 19.68 11.90
N LYS A 315 -17.77 19.95 10.65
CA LYS A 315 -17.53 21.33 10.18
C LYS A 315 -18.83 22.11 9.91
N ALA A 316 -19.95 21.43 9.69
CA ALA A 316 -21.25 22.07 9.46
C ALA A 316 -22.01 22.34 10.78
N GLY A 317 -21.82 21.51 11.82
CA GLY A 317 -22.41 21.74 13.15
C GLY A 317 -21.79 22.94 13.87
N LEU A 318 -20.46 23.08 13.82
CA LEU A 318 -19.75 24.23 14.41
C LEU A 318 -20.02 25.58 13.71
N LEU A 319 -20.45 25.55 12.44
CA LEU A 319 -20.91 26.74 11.70
C LEU A 319 -22.43 26.95 11.80
N GLY A 320 -23.18 26.01 12.39
CA GLY A 320 -24.63 26.07 12.53
C GLY A 320 -25.12 26.63 13.87
N GLU A 321 -24.26 26.74 14.88
CA GLU A 321 -24.62 27.29 16.21
C GLU A 321 -24.16 28.73 16.46
N THR A 322 -23.59 29.42 15.45
CA THR A 322 -23.19 30.84 15.57
C THR A 322 -24.08 31.83 14.81
N VAL A 323 -25.24 31.40 14.27
CA VAL A 323 -26.14 32.28 13.48
C VAL A 323 -27.56 32.35 14.06
N GLY A 324 -27.74 32.20 15.37
CA GLY A 324 -29.08 32.37 15.93
C GLY A 324 -29.16 32.43 17.43
N SER A 325 -28.72 33.53 18.05
CA SER A 325 -29.40 34.14 19.21
C SER A 325 -28.59 35.32 19.78
N GLU A 326 -28.47 36.42 19.05
CA GLU A 326 -28.26 37.74 19.67
C GLU A 326 -29.13 38.78 18.94
N SER A 327 -30.46 38.71 19.14
CA SER A 327 -31.30 39.86 18.87
C SER A 327 -31.15 40.85 20.02
N HIS A 328 -30.44 41.94 19.73
CA HIS A 328 -30.32 43.16 20.53
C HIS A 328 -31.53 43.47 21.43
N SER A 329 -31.31 43.38 22.75
CA SER A 329 -31.97 44.26 23.71
C SER A 329 -31.17 45.57 23.77
N ARG A 330 -31.74 46.67 23.22
CA ARG A 330 -31.25 48.02 23.46
C ARG A 330 -31.96 48.57 24.71
N VAL A 331 -31.19 48.83 25.76
CA VAL A 331 -31.58 49.75 26.83
C VAL A 331 -30.77 51.05 26.61
N PRO A 332 -31.40 52.23 26.50
CA PRO A 332 -30.68 53.49 26.37
C PRO A 332 -30.17 53.98 27.74
N HIS A 333 -28.94 54.49 27.72
CA HIS A 333 -28.27 55.14 28.85
C HIS A 333 -29.00 56.41 29.32
N GLU A 334 -28.90 56.64 30.62
CA GLU A 334 -29.41 57.77 31.39
C GLU A 334 -28.83 59.13 30.98
N ALA A 335 -29.59 60.16 31.34
CA ALA A 335 -29.29 61.58 31.28
C ALA A 335 -28.05 61.98 32.09
N ILE A 336 -27.31 62.97 31.58
CA ILE A 336 -27.01 64.29 32.19
C ILE A 336 -26.45 65.19 31.08
#